data_AF-A0A5N5QW62-F1
#
_entry.id   AF-A0A5N5QW62-F1
#
_cell.length_a   1.000
_cell.length_b   1.000
_cell.length_c   1.000
_cell.angle_alpha   90.00
_cell.angle_beta   90.00
_cell.angle_gamma   90.00
#
_symmetry.space_group_name_H-M   'P 1'
#
loop_
_entity.id
_entity.type
_entity.pdbx_description
1 polymer ?
#
loop_
_entity_poly.entity_id
_entity_poly.type
_entity_poly.pdbx_seq_one_letter_code
_entity_poly.pdbx_strand_id
1 'polypeptide(L)'
;MKSLALALVVAPCVFGHFTMQYMWVNGVDQGQNTYLRVPPSNNPVTDVTSTDIRCNVNGLTGSATGTKANVAAGTNITLEWHQHDQRTGEDPISGGHKGPVQVYIAKAPSTAASFDGSGTVWTKVYSSGLLDASTSKWATDVVNANGGKHSFILPKSLPSGDYLIRGEIIALHVAQSYPGAQFYIGCAQVSVVNGGSGSPPKIALPGAYQGSDPGITVNIYNGLTSYTAPGGSTDDRYTAICATQWPEEACRMGRSRKRRQYAADLGGIRTTSADLRQISGSWNLANDVREVTRERTGATMADPTYSPTEMTDALAADALVDSVPVSVSTRFHLGERDMQDADVVLFSADNVFFYAHRSTLLRESSNNFGGLLPEDMEEVDVSEPMTALDFAPPPALAAVPYAADVLNVVLHLVYGFPVQKYQPPPQVMQQVLPTLVALGYNLHLFVTPHSELLMLLIQAAAVDPLPMYALAAQHALEPLAVAISTLTLSSTLSDITDDLAQQMGPIYLKRLFFLHLGRTDALKRLLLPPPVPHAPTPGFECDLDVQKALARAWALACAYVIVDGRPDTLTSSLVPLSSHLRCTLCRRSMEERVTALINGWSAIKCTI
;
A
#
# COMPACT_ATOMS: atom_id res chain seq x y z
N MET A 1 29.82 -39.08 5.88
CA MET A 1 28.76 -39.22 4.85
C MET A 1 27.40 -38.99 5.50
N LYS A 2 26.79 -37.82 5.32
CA LYS A 2 25.34 -37.60 5.39
C LYS A 2 25.02 -36.45 4.42
N SER A 3 24.49 -36.78 3.26
CA SER A 3 24.16 -35.82 2.21
C SER A 3 22.83 -35.15 2.56
N LEU A 4 22.84 -33.83 2.82
CA LEU A 4 21.61 -33.06 2.99
C LEU A 4 21.23 -32.45 1.63
N ALA A 5 20.16 -32.95 1.03
CA ALA A 5 19.66 -32.42 -0.23
C ALA A 5 18.95 -31.09 0.01
N LEU A 6 19.53 -30.00 -0.50
CA LEU A 6 18.95 -28.66 -0.40
C LEU A 6 17.81 -28.53 -1.43
N ALA A 7 16.56 -28.61 -0.96
CA ALA A 7 15.40 -28.31 -1.79
C ALA A 7 15.29 -26.78 -1.98
N LEU A 8 15.71 -26.29 -3.15
CA LEU A 8 15.64 -24.88 -3.51
C LEU A 8 14.19 -24.46 -3.78
N VAL A 9 13.48 -23.98 -2.75
CA VAL A 9 12.16 -23.35 -2.92
C VAL A 9 12.36 -21.97 -3.52
N VAL A 10 12.20 -21.89 -4.86
CA VAL A 10 12.21 -20.63 -5.59
C VAL A 10 10.86 -19.95 -5.40
N ALA A 11 10.77 -19.06 -4.39
CA ALA A 11 9.68 -18.10 -4.32
C ALA A 11 9.86 -17.06 -5.44
N PRO A 12 8.84 -16.79 -6.28
CA PRO A 12 8.97 -15.85 -7.39
C PRO A 12 9.12 -14.41 -6.87
N CYS A 13 10.11 -13.67 -7.40
CA CYS A 13 10.19 -12.22 -7.19
C CYS A 13 8.98 -11.55 -7.85
N VAL A 14 8.14 -10.87 -7.07
CA VAL A 14 7.05 -10.04 -7.62
C VAL A 14 7.60 -8.70 -8.11
N PHE A 15 8.34 -8.74 -9.22
CA PHE A 15 8.33 -7.62 -10.15
C PHE A 15 6.93 -7.56 -10.73
N GLY A 16 6.25 -6.41 -10.62
CA GLY A 16 4.91 -6.20 -11.17
C GLY A 16 4.81 -6.18 -12.69
N HIS A 17 5.72 -6.82 -13.42
CA HIS A 17 5.69 -6.98 -14.87
C HIS A 17 4.53 -7.92 -15.28
N PHE A 18 3.86 -7.64 -16.40
CA PHE A 18 2.66 -8.40 -16.82
C PHE A 18 2.58 -8.58 -18.33
N THR A 19 1.83 -9.60 -18.77
CA THR A 19 1.61 -9.90 -20.20
C THR A 19 0.12 -10.03 -20.51
N MET A 20 -0.24 -9.81 -21.78
CA MET A 20 -1.58 -10.11 -22.30
C MET A 20 -1.65 -11.62 -22.57
N GLN A 21 -2.53 -12.32 -21.85
CA GLN A 21 -2.55 -13.78 -21.80
C GLN A 21 -3.86 -14.42 -22.25
N TYR A 22 -4.98 -13.68 -22.20
CA TYR A 22 -6.28 -14.20 -22.64
C TYR A 22 -6.98 -13.19 -23.52
N MET A 23 -7.72 -13.70 -24.51
CA MET A 23 -8.71 -12.95 -25.27
C MET A 23 -10.08 -13.58 -25.00
N TRP A 24 -11.11 -12.75 -24.86
CA TRP A 24 -12.49 -13.20 -24.77
C TRP A 24 -13.26 -12.68 -25.97
N VAL A 25 -14.18 -13.51 -26.48
CA VAL A 25 -15.07 -13.17 -27.60
C VAL A 25 -16.51 -13.25 -27.09
N ASN A 26 -17.21 -12.11 -27.09
CA ASN A 26 -18.58 -11.98 -26.55
C ASN A 26 -18.75 -12.56 -25.13
N GLY A 27 -17.74 -12.39 -24.26
CA GLY A 27 -17.78 -12.90 -22.88
C GLY A 27 -17.41 -14.38 -22.72
N VAL A 28 -16.93 -15.05 -23.77
CA VAL A 28 -16.39 -16.42 -23.70
C VAL A 28 -14.86 -16.38 -23.74
N ASP A 29 -14.21 -16.92 -22.69
CA ASP A 29 -12.76 -17.10 -22.63
C ASP A 29 -12.30 -18.02 -23.77
N GLN A 30 -11.32 -17.60 -24.56
CA GLN A 30 -10.76 -18.42 -25.64
C GLN A 30 -9.65 -19.36 -25.13
N GLY A 31 -9.27 -19.27 -23.87
CA GLY A 31 -8.18 -20.04 -23.28
C GLY A 31 -6.84 -19.30 -23.34
N GLN A 32 -5.93 -19.70 -22.45
CA GLN A 32 -4.64 -19.03 -22.31
C GLN A 32 -3.83 -19.07 -23.61
N ASN A 33 -3.21 -17.93 -23.94
CA ASN A 33 -2.35 -17.71 -25.11
C ASN A 33 -2.99 -18.03 -26.47
N THR A 34 -4.28 -18.35 -26.48
CA THR A 34 -4.99 -18.76 -27.70
C THR A 34 -5.23 -17.55 -28.59
N TYR A 35 -4.84 -17.67 -29.85
CA TYR A 35 -4.78 -16.58 -30.83
C TYR A 35 -3.78 -15.45 -30.54
N LEU A 36 -2.96 -15.55 -29.49
CA LEU A 36 -2.00 -14.51 -29.10
C LEU A 36 -0.59 -14.77 -29.61
N ARG A 37 0.15 -13.69 -29.89
CA ARG A 37 1.60 -13.70 -30.05
C ARG A 37 2.23 -13.46 -28.68
N VAL A 38 2.75 -14.53 -28.08
CA VAL A 38 3.27 -14.52 -26.71
C VAL A 38 4.72 -14.03 -26.70
N PRO A 39 5.08 -12.99 -25.93
CA PRO A 39 6.47 -12.56 -25.77
C PRO A 39 7.28 -13.58 -24.95
N PRO A 40 8.63 -13.60 -25.07
CA PRO A 40 9.47 -14.54 -24.33
C PRO A 40 9.60 -14.26 -22.83
N SER A 41 9.11 -13.12 -22.35
CA SER A 41 9.06 -12.75 -20.92
C SER A 41 8.02 -11.65 -20.71
N ASN A 42 7.75 -11.30 -19.45
CA ASN A 42 6.89 -10.17 -19.07
C ASN A 42 7.61 -8.80 -19.06
N ASN A 43 8.88 -8.74 -19.46
CA ASN A 43 9.61 -7.47 -19.57
C ASN A 43 8.95 -6.51 -20.59
N PRO A 44 8.94 -5.20 -20.30
CA PRO A 44 8.38 -4.20 -21.21
C PRO A 44 9.33 -3.88 -22.37
N VAL A 45 8.76 -3.45 -23.49
CA VAL A 45 9.51 -2.68 -24.51
C VAL A 45 9.71 -1.27 -23.97
N THR A 46 10.90 -0.68 -24.14
CA THR A 46 11.21 0.69 -23.67
C THR A 46 11.70 1.62 -24.77
N ASP A 47 12.16 1.08 -25.90
CA ASP A 47 12.57 1.83 -27.08
C ASP A 47 11.43 1.92 -28.10
N VAL A 48 10.90 3.12 -28.31
CA VAL A 48 9.81 3.38 -29.27
C VAL A 48 10.27 3.38 -30.73
N THR A 49 11.59 3.31 -30.97
CA THR A 49 12.17 3.16 -32.31
C THR A 49 12.40 1.71 -32.71
N SER A 50 12.39 0.77 -31.76
CA SER A 50 12.44 -0.67 -32.05
C SER A 50 11.20 -1.15 -32.81
N THR A 51 11.37 -2.15 -33.66
CA THR A 51 10.27 -2.91 -34.28
C THR A 51 9.40 -3.65 -33.26
N ASP A 52 9.92 -3.94 -32.06
CA ASP A 52 9.18 -4.62 -31.00
C ASP A 52 7.99 -3.79 -30.49
N ILE A 53 8.00 -2.47 -30.70
CA ILE A 53 6.88 -1.58 -30.34
C ILE A 53 5.57 -1.95 -31.07
N ARG A 54 5.63 -2.78 -32.12
CA ARG A 54 4.45 -3.29 -32.84
C ARG A 54 3.69 -4.34 -32.05
N CYS A 55 4.35 -5.45 -31.71
CA CYS A 55 3.74 -6.66 -31.18
C CYS A 55 4.57 -7.35 -30.09
N ASN A 56 5.49 -6.62 -29.44
CA ASN A 56 6.48 -7.11 -28.49
C ASN A 56 7.56 -8.00 -29.14
N VAL A 57 8.59 -8.35 -28.37
CA VAL A 57 9.72 -9.21 -28.78
C VAL A 57 9.19 -10.55 -29.30
N ASN A 58 9.75 -11.03 -30.42
CA ASN A 58 9.30 -12.20 -31.19
C ASN A 58 7.87 -12.07 -31.79
N GLY A 59 7.17 -10.95 -31.59
CA GLY A 59 5.80 -10.73 -32.07
C GLY A 59 5.66 -10.34 -33.54
N LEU A 60 6.75 -10.30 -34.33
CA LEU A 60 6.73 -9.93 -35.75
C LEU A 60 6.18 -11.03 -36.67
N THR A 61 5.96 -12.25 -36.16
CA THR A 61 5.23 -13.31 -36.86
C THR A 61 4.30 -14.03 -35.89
N GLY A 62 3.17 -14.53 -36.39
CA GLY A 62 2.27 -15.40 -35.63
C GLY A 62 2.19 -16.82 -36.18
N SER A 63 3.20 -17.24 -36.96
CA SER A 63 3.32 -18.64 -37.42
C SER A 63 3.37 -19.63 -36.27
N ALA A 64 3.99 -19.25 -35.14
CA ALA A 64 4.02 -20.06 -33.91
C ALA A 64 2.65 -20.14 -33.20
N THR A 65 1.80 -19.12 -33.32
CA THR A 65 0.43 -19.11 -32.77
C THR A 65 -0.48 -20.08 -33.54
N GLY A 66 -0.23 -20.29 -34.84
CA GLY A 66 -0.94 -21.24 -35.72
C GLY A 66 -2.44 -21.01 -35.95
N THR A 67 -3.06 -20.07 -35.22
CA THR A 67 -4.50 -19.94 -35.06
C THR A 67 -4.94 -18.47 -35.06
N LYS A 68 -6.22 -18.22 -35.38
CA LYS A 68 -6.88 -16.90 -35.31
C LYS A 68 -8.35 -17.06 -34.93
N ALA A 69 -8.91 -16.11 -34.17
CA ALA A 69 -10.34 -16.11 -33.85
C ALA A 69 -11.17 -15.66 -35.05
N ASN A 70 -12.33 -16.29 -35.30
CA ASN A 70 -13.28 -15.82 -36.30
C ASN A 70 -14.35 -14.95 -35.61
N VAL A 71 -14.39 -13.66 -35.92
CA VAL A 71 -15.19 -12.65 -35.20
C VAL A 71 -15.99 -11.77 -36.15
N ALA A 72 -17.23 -11.45 -35.83
CA ALA A 72 -18.00 -10.48 -36.62
C ALA A 72 -17.58 -9.04 -36.27
N ALA A 73 -17.63 -8.12 -37.23
CA ALA A 73 -17.53 -6.69 -36.91
C ALA A 73 -18.71 -6.30 -35.96
N GLY A 74 -18.42 -5.54 -34.91
CA GLY A 74 -19.35 -5.28 -33.80
C GLY A 74 -19.31 -6.29 -32.64
N THR A 75 -18.44 -7.31 -32.69
CA THR A 75 -18.19 -8.24 -31.58
C THR A 75 -17.54 -7.52 -30.39
N ASN A 76 -17.93 -7.89 -29.17
CA ASN A 76 -17.22 -7.46 -27.96
C ASN A 76 -15.95 -8.32 -27.78
N ILE A 77 -14.78 -7.67 -27.74
CA ILE A 77 -13.49 -8.30 -27.46
C ILE A 77 -13.00 -7.83 -26.10
N THR A 78 -12.63 -8.76 -25.23
CA THR A 78 -11.91 -8.46 -23.97
C THR A 78 -10.49 -8.96 -24.09
N LEU A 79 -9.53 -8.14 -23.68
CA LEU A 79 -8.12 -8.51 -23.57
C LEU A 79 -7.74 -8.53 -22.09
N GLU A 80 -7.12 -9.60 -21.64
CA GLU A 80 -6.82 -9.84 -20.22
C GLU A 80 -5.31 -9.97 -19.98
N TRP A 81 -4.84 -9.25 -18.97
CA TRP A 81 -3.44 -9.15 -18.56
C TRP A 81 -3.23 -9.78 -17.18
N HIS A 82 -2.08 -10.43 -16.96
CA HIS A 82 -1.66 -10.97 -15.65
C HIS A 82 -0.15 -10.86 -15.46
N GLN A 83 0.31 -10.78 -14.19
CA GLN A 83 1.74 -10.72 -13.84
C GLN A 83 2.48 -12.04 -14.14
N HIS A 84 1.81 -13.15 -13.80
CA HIS A 84 2.30 -14.52 -13.91
C HIS A 84 1.53 -15.26 -14.99
N ASP A 85 2.08 -16.36 -15.50
CA ASP A 85 1.49 -17.17 -16.58
C ASP A 85 0.19 -17.91 -16.18
N GLN A 86 -0.46 -17.56 -15.07
CA GLN A 86 -1.79 -18.07 -14.68
C GLN A 86 -2.55 -16.99 -13.90
N ARG A 87 -3.88 -17.14 -13.83
CA ARG A 87 -4.75 -16.32 -12.98
C ARG A 87 -4.51 -16.64 -11.51
N THR A 88 -3.63 -15.89 -10.84
CA THR A 88 -3.29 -16.08 -9.42
C THR A 88 -4.30 -15.42 -8.46
N GLY A 89 -5.14 -14.50 -8.95
CA GLY A 89 -6.05 -13.71 -8.13
C GLY A 89 -5.40 -12.46 -7.50
N GLU A 90 -4.13 -12.22 -7.79
CA GLU A 90 -3.38 -11.01 -7.41
C GLU A 90 -3.72 -9.82 -8.32
N ASP A 91 -3.24 -8.61 -7.98
CA ASP A 91 -3.38 -7.39 -8.80
C ASP A 91 -2.77 -7.62 -10.21
N PRO A 92 -3.55 -7.75 -11.29
CA PRO A 92 -3.02 -8.37 -12.53
C PRO A 92 -1.99 -7.53 -13.30
N ILE A 93 -1.91 -6.23 -13.02
CA ILE A 93 -0.95 -5.26 -13.57
C ILE A 93 0.00 -4.71 -12.49
N SER A 94 -0.18 -5.12 -11.22
CA SER A 94 0.42 -4.53 -10.02
C SER A 94 0.04 -3.05 -9.82
N GLY A 95 -0.33 -2.68 -8.58
CA GLY A 95 -0.88 -1.36 -8.26
C GLY A 95 0.04 -0.15 -8.56
N GLY A 96 1.34 -0.38 -8.79
CA GLY A 96 2.31 0.66 -9.15
C GLY A 96 2.30 1.09 -10.62
N HIS A 97 1.78 0.27 -11.55
CA HIS A 97 1.86 0.54 -13.00
C HIS A 97 0.74 1.48 -13.47
N LYS A 98 0.76 2.72 -12.98
CA LYS A 98 -0.13 3.80 -13.42
C LYS A 98 0.14 4.20 -14.88
N GLY A 99 -0.90 4.31 -15.69
CA GLY A 99 -0.80 4.82 -17.07
C GLY A 99 -2.00 4.49 -17.97
N PRO A 100 -1.91 4.75 -19.29
CA PRO A 100 -2.98 4.49 -20.24
C PRO A 100 -3.11 3.01 -20.64
N VAL A 101 -4.29 2.71 -21.19
CA VAL A 101 -4.64 1.45 -21.84
C VAL A 101 -5.14 1.78 -23.25
N GLN A 102 -4.53 1.21 -24.27
CA GLN A 102 -4.82 1.50 -25.68
C GLN A 102 -5.05 0.21 -26.48
N VAL A 103 -5.90 0.29 -27.50
CA VAL A 103 -6.06 -0.79 -28.48
C VAL A 103 -5.93 -0.24 -29.89
N TYR A 104 -5.09 -0.89 -30.67
CA TYR A 104 -4.90 -0.64 -32.09
C TYR A 104 -5.27 -1.89 -32.90
N ILE A 105 -5.61 -1.68 -34.16
CA ILE A 105 -5.83 -2.74 -35.13
C ILE A 105 -5.03 -2.47 -36.41
N ALA A 106 -4.56 -3.52 -37.07
CA ALA A 106 -3.93 -3.43 -38.38
C ALA A 106 -4.46 -4.53 -39.30
N LYS A 107 -4.93 -4.14 -40.49
CA LYS A 107 -5.41 -5.10 -41.50
C LYS A 107 -4.21 -5.80 -42.13
N ALA A 108 -4.20 -7.13 -42.13
CA ALA A 108 -3.19 -7.89 -42.82
C ALA A 108 -3.35 -7.77 -44.34
N PRO A 109 -2.26 -7.63 -45.11
CA PRO A 109 -2.31 -7.62 -46.58
C PRO A 109 -2.60 -9.01 -47.16
N SER A 110 -2.32 -10.07 -46.40
CA SER A 110 -2.56 -11.47 -46.78
C SER A 110 -3.18 -12.26 -45.63
N THR A 111 -2.38 -12.75 -44.69
CA THR A 111 -2.83 -13.49 -43.50
C THR A 111 -2.36 -12.81 -42.22
N ALA A 112 -3.11 -12.98 -41.12
CA ALA A 112 -2.67 -12.50 -39.81
C ALA A 112 -1.32 -13.13 -39.41
N ALA A 113 -1.12 -14.44 -39.63
CA ALA A 113 0.08 -15.17 -39.23
C ALA A 113 1.38 -14.64 -39.87
N SER A 114 1.33 -14.29 -41.17
CA SER A 114 2.49 -13.81 -41.93
C SER A 114 2.75 -12.30 -41.80
N PHE A 115 1.88 -11.54 -41.13
CA PHE A 115 1.96 -10.08 -41.09
C PHE A 115 2.74 -9.57 -39.87
N ASP A 116 3.70 -8.68 -40.10
CA ASP A 116 4.60 -8.11 -39.09
C ASP A 116 4.16 -6.73 -38.55
N GLY A 117 3.03 -6.20 -39.04
CA GLY A 117 2.53 -4.88 -38.69
C GLY A 117 3.38 -3.71 -39.21
N SER A 118 4.19 -3.91 -40.25
CA SER A 118 4.98 -2.85 -40.88
C SER A 118 4.16 -1.81 -41.64
N GLY A 119 4.72 -0.59 -41.74
CA GLY A 119 4.13 0.52 -42.48
C GLY A 119 3.04 1.29 -41.72
N THR A 120 2.36 2.18 -42.43
CA THR A 120 1.28 3.03 -41.89
C THR A 120 -0.04 2.26 -41.87
N VAL A 121 -0.14 1.29 -40.97
CA VAL A 121 -1.21 0.27 -40.94
C VAL A 121 -2.07 0.29 -39.68
N TRP A 122 -1.61 0.91 -38.59
CA TRP A 122 -2.23 0.82 -37.27
C TRP A 122 -3.30 1.89 -37.07
N THR A 123 -4.54 1.49 -36.81
CA THR A 123 -5.63 2.38 -36.40
C THR A 123 -5.87 2.24 -34.91
N LYS A 124 -5.83 3.34 -34.16
CA LYS A 124 -6.26 3.40 -32.76
C LYS A 124 -7.79 3.30 -32.69
N VAL A 125 -8.31 2.29 -31.98
CA VAL A 125 -9.76 2.08 -31.79
C VAL A 125 -10.21 2.31 -30.36
N TYR A 126 -9.31 2.19 -29.37
CA TYR A 126 -9.60 2.47 -27.96
C TYR A 126 -8.40 3.16 -27.32
N SER A 127 -8.64 4.09 -26.39
CA SER A 127 -7.60 4.76 -25.61
C SER A 127 -8.18 5.41 -24.36
N SER A 128 -7.85 4.85 -23.19
CA SER A 128 -8.19 5.41 -21.89
C SER A 128 -6.92 5.80 -21.14
N GLY A 129 -6.91 6.96 -20.49
CA GLY A 129 -5.71 7.56 -19.86
C GLY A 129 -5.89 7.84 -18.37
N LEU A 130 -5.50 9.04 -17.94
CA LEU A 130 -5.87 9.57 -16.62
C LEU A 130 -7.38 9.84 -16.58
N LEU A 131 -8.09 9.25 -15.62
CA LEU A 131 -9.55 9.35 -15.47
C LEU A 131 -9.95 10.44 -14.48
N ASP A 132 -9.19 10.56 -13.40
CA ASP A 132 -9.33 11.60 -12.39
C ASP A 132 -7.95 11.99 -11.85
N ALA A 133 -7.58 13.25 -12.07
CA ALA A 133 -6.33 13.84 -11.60
C ALA A 133 -6.28 14.03 -10.08
N SER A 134 -7.44 14.24 -9.43
CA SER A 134 -7.49 14.52 -7.99
C SER A 134 -7.19 13.28 -7.13
N THR A 135 -7.57 12.10 -7.62
CA THR A 135 -7.30 10.80 -6.99
C THR A 135 -6.14 10.04 -7.65
N SER A 136 -5.52 10.60 -8.70
CA SER A 136 -4.56 9.91 -9.59
C SER A 136 -5.07 8.54 -10.03
N LYS A 137 -6.32 8.50 -10.49
CA LYS A 137 -7.00 7.29 -10.99
C LYS A 137 -6.73 7.14 -12.48
N TRP A 138 -6.08 6.06 -12.86
CA TRP A 138 -5.68 5.76 -14.24
C TRP A 138 -6.52 4.63 -14.86
N ALA A 139 -6.47 4.50 -16.17
CA ALA A 139 -7.06 3.38 -16.88
C ALA A 139 -6.57 2.02 -16.36
N THR A 140 -5.28 1.90 -16.02
CA THR A 140 -4.72 0.67 -15.43
C THR A 140 -5.32 0.30 -14.06
N ASP A 141 -5.79 1.26 -13.27
CA ASP A 141 -6.50 0.98 -12.02
C ASP A 141 -7.84 0.29 -12.27
N VAL A 142 -8.51 0.63 -13.37
CA VAL A 142 -9.77 0.00 -13.78
C VAL A 142 -9.51 -1.41 -14.35
N VAL A 143 -8.38 -1.63 -15.03
CA VAL A 143 -7.98 -2.99 -15.45
C VAL A 143 -7.63 -3.87 -14.24
N ASN A 144 -6.92 -3.34 -13.25
CA ASN A 144 -6.68 -4.05 -11.98
C ASN A 144 -7.99 -4.40 -11.27
N ALA A 145 -8.88 -3.40 -11.08
CA ALA A 145 -10.17 -3.60 -10.43
C ALA A 145 -11.11 -4.57 -11.16
N ASN A 146 -10.96 -4.74 -12.49
CA ASN A 146 -11.72 -5.69 -13.29
C ASN A 146 -10.98 -7.03 -13.53
N GLY A 147 -10.02 -7.39 -12.67
CA GLY A 147 -9.32 -8.68 -12.73
C GLY A 147 -8.57 -8.88 -14.04
N GLY A 148 -7.83 -7.86 -14.48
CA GLY A 148 -6.89 -7.90 -15.61
C GLY A 148 -7.55 -7.65 -16.97
N LYS A 149 -8.88 -7.63 -17.02
CA LYS A 149 -9.66 -7.55 -18.26
C LYS A 149 -9.85 -6.10 -18.69
N HIS A 150 -9.83 -5.81 -19.99
CA HIS A 150 -10.41 -4.59 -20.57
C HIS A 150 -11.15 -4.89 -21.88
N SER A 151 -12.31 -4.27 -22.08
CA SER A 151 -13.27 -4.65 -23.13
C SER A 151 -13.56 -3.52 -24.11
N PHE A 152 -13.61 -3.84 -25.41
CA PHE A 152 -13.92 -2.90 -26.48
C PHE A 152 -14.75 -3.57 -27.59
N ILE A 153 -15.66 -2.82 -28.21
CA ILE A 153 -16.45 -3.32 -29.34
C ILE A 153 -15.70 -3.10 -30.64
N LEU A 154 -15.40 -4.19 -31.36
CA LEU A 154 -14.73 -4.14 -32.66
C LEU A 154 -15.56 -3.28 -33.64
N PRO A 155 -15.03 -2.21 -34.26
CA PRO A 155 -15.86 -1.28 -35.03
C PRO A 155 -16.59 -1.95 -36.21
N LYS A 156 -17.91 -1.73 -36.32
CA LYS A 156 -18.74 -2.30 -37.40
C LYS A 156 -18.32 -1.85 -38.81
N SER A 157 -17.63 -0.72 -38.91
CA SER A 157 -17.15 -0.14 -40.16
C SER A 157 -15.90 -0.82 -40.74
N LEU A 158 -15.22 -1.71 -40.01
CA LEU A 158 -14.00 -2.37 -40.51
C LEU A 158 -14.28 -3.30 -41.69
N PRO A 159 -13.47 -3.28 -42.76
CA PRO A 159 -13.55 -4.26 -43.84
C PRO A 159 -13.26 -5.69 -43.39
N SER A 160 -14.06 -6.67 -43.84
CA SER A 160 -13.81 -8.10 -43.59
C SER A 160 -12.41 -8.55 -44.04
N GLY A 161 -11.81 -9.53 -43.36
CA GLY A 161 -10.48 -10.10 -43.63
C GLY A 161 -9.63 -10.24 -42.37
N ASP A 162 -8.35 -10.56 -42.53
CA ASP A 162 -7.43 -10.80 -41.40
C ASP A 162 -6.91 -9.50 -40.77
N TYR A 163 -6.76 -9.51 -39.44
CA TYR A 163 -6.24 -8.39 -38.65
C TYR A 163 -5.32 -8.86 -37.51
N LEU A 164 -4.43 -7.96 -37.10
CA LEU A 164 -3.83 -7.96 -35.78
C LEU A 164 -4.60 -6.99 -34.88
N ILE A 165 -4.90 -7.41 -33.66
CA ILE A 165 -5.39 -6.55 -32.57
C ILE A 165 -4.23 -6.38 -31.58
N ARG A 166 -3.68 -5.17 -31.48
CA ARG A 166 -2.61 -4.81 -30.54
C ARG A 166 -3.22 -4.18 -29.30
N GLY A 167 -3.24 -4.93 -28.21
CA GLY A 167 -3.46 -4.38 -26.87
C GLY A 167 -2.16 -3.78 -26.33
N GLU A 168 -2.27 -2.63 -25.67
CA GLU A 168 -1.13 -1.94 -25.06
C GLU A 168 -1.51 -1.36 -23.70
N ILE A 169 -0.60 -1.50 -22.75
CA ILE A 169 -0.57 -0.73 -21.51
C ILE A 169 0.79 -0.05 -21.41
N ILE A 170 0.81 1.24 -21.12
CA ILE A 170 2.05 1.98 -20.89
C ILE A 170 2.12 2.31 -19.41
N ALA A 171 3.14 1.81 -18.70
CA ALA A 171 3.36 2.19 -17.30
C ALA A 171 4.32 3.37 -17.20
N LEU A 172 3.91 4.39 -16.44
CA LEU A 172 4.55 5.70 -16.39
C LEU A 172 5.27 5.99 -15.06
N HIS A 173 5.38 4.98 -14.19
CA HIS A 173 5.92 5.12 -12.82
C HIS A 173 7.40 5.55 -12.76
N VAL A 174 8.15 5.34 -13.85
CA VAL A 174 9.55 5.79 -14.07
C VAL A 174 9.72 6.56 -15.39
N ALA A 175 8.66 7.23 -15.86
CA ALA A 175 8.63 7.93 -17.15
C ALA A 175 9.11 9.40 -17.11
N GLN A 176 9.79 9.84 -16.04
CA GLN A 176 10.26 11.23 -15.91
C GLN A 176 11.34 11.62 -16.94
N SER A 177 11.93 10.62 -17.61
CA SER A 177 12.92 10.76 -18.68
C SER A 177 12.70 9.69 -19.75
N TYR A 178 13.24 9.89 -20.96
CA TYR A 178 13.31 8.86 -22.00
C TYR A 178 14.74 8.31 -22.14
N PRO A 179 14.94 6.98 -22.21
CA PRO A 179 13.94 5.93 -21.98
C PRO A 179 13.49 5.90 -20.51
N GLY A 180 12.27 5.42 -20.28
CA GLY A 180 11.67 5.36 -18.94
C GLY A 180 10.27 4.73 -18.95
N ALA A 181 9.36 5.22 -19.79
CA ALA A 181 8.06 4.58 -19.99
C ALA A 181 8.19 3.11 -20.44
N GLN A 182 7.35 2.26 -19.85
CA GLN A 182 7.37 0.81 -20.06
C GLN A 182 6.14 0.38 -20.87
N PHE A 183 6.35 -0.14 -22.07
CA PHE A 183 5.29 -0.53 -22.99
C PHE A 183 5.07 -2.05 -22.92
N TYR A 184 3.93 -2.44 -22.35
CA TYR A 184 3.46 -3.82 -22.30
C TYR A 184 2.52 -4.04 -23.47
N ILE A 185 2.91 -4.90 -24.40
CA ILE A 185 2.25 -5.05 -25.71
C ILE A 185 1.90 -6.52 -25.92
N GLY A 186 0.69 -6.77 -26.44
CA GLY A 186 0.26 -8.09 -26.90
C GLY A 186 -0.52 -7.98 -28.21
N CYS A 187 -0.28 -8.91 -29.14
CA CYS A 187 -0.98 -8.95 -30.42
C CYS A 187 -1.82 -10.23 -30.55
N ALA A 188 -3.14 -10.06 -30.73
CA ALA A 188 -4.07 -11.14 -31.05
C ALA A 188 -4.33 -11.23 -32.56
N GLN A 189 -4.56 -12.44 -33.06
CA GLN A 189 -4.85 -12.72 -34.48
C GLN A 189 -6.33 -12.99 -34.68
N VAL A 190 -6.98 -12.24 -35.58
CA VAL A 190 -8.40 -12.41 -35.87
C VAL A 190 -8.70 -12.40 -37.38
N SER A 191 -9.75 -13.10 -37.76
CA SER A 191 -10.42 -13.00 -39.06
C SER A 191 -11.75 -12.29 -38.84
N VAL A 192 -11.90 -11.09 -39.38
CA VAL A 192 -13.12 -10.28 -39.24
C VAL A 192 -14.08 -10.61 -40.37
N VAL A 193 -15.33 -10.95 -40.04
CA VAL A 193 -16.43 -11.18 -40.99
C VAL A 193 -17.56 -10.17 -40.80
N ASN A 194 -18.47 -10.07 -41.77
CA ASN A 194 -19.62 -9.15 -41.75
C ASN A 194 -19.23 -7.68 -41.49
N GLY A 195 -18.08 -7.27 -42.04
CA GLY A 195 -17.54 -5.92 -41.93
C GLY A 195 -18.15 -4.90 -42.90
N GLY A 196 -17.79 -3.63 -42.68
CA GLY A 196 -18.15 -2.50 -43.53
C GLY A 196 -17.09 -2.16 -44.60
N SER A 197 -17.06 -0.90 -45.03
CA SER A 197 -16.16 -0.36 -46.07
C SER A 197 -15.27 0.79 -45.58
N GLY A 198 -15.10 0.91 -44.26
CA GLY A 198 -14.42 2.02 -43.62
C GLY A 198 -12.91 2.07 -43.86
N SER A 199 -12.38 3.29 -43.95
CA SER A 199 -10.95 3.57 -44.07
C SER A 199 -10.52 4.57 -42.98
N PRO A 200 -10.29 4.10 -41.74
CA PRO A 200 -9.85 4.96 -40.65
C PRO A 200 -8.45 5.54 -40.87
N PRO A 201 -8.08 6.63 -40.15
CA PRO A 201 -6.70 7.08 -40.03
C PRO A 201 -5.77 5.98 -39.53
N LYS A 202 -4.53 5.99 -40.01
CA LYS A 202 -3.50 4.99 -39.69
C LYS A 202 -2.19 5.66 -39.31
N ILE A 203 -1.45 5.01 -38.42
CA ILE A 203 -0.10 5.40 -37.99
C ILE A 203 0.90 4.28 -38.27
N ALA A 204 2.18 4.63 -38.28
CA ALA A 204 3.28 3.67 -38.33
C ALA A 204 3.85 3.45 -36.92
N LEU A 205 4.14 2.19 -36.59
CA LEU A 205 4.84 1.80 -35.36
C LEU A 205 6.03 0.91 -35.79
N PRO A 206 7.29 1.23 -35.43
CA PRO A 206 7.77 2.51 -34.87
C PRO A 206 7.49 3.71 -35.80
N GLY A 207 7.63 4.93 -35.26
CA GLY A 207 7.58 6.19 -36.01
C GLY A 207 6.56 7.21 -35.49
N ALA A 208 5.36 6.77 -35.12
CA ALA A 208 4.31 7.66 -34.60
C ALA A 208 4.36 7.89 -33.07
N TYR A 209 5.26 7.20 -32.38
CA TYR A 209 5.66 7.48 -31.01
C TYR A 209 7.05 8.12 -31.04
N GLN A 210 7.22 9.18 -30.26
CA GLN A 210 8.52 9.83 -30.03
C GLN A 210 8.83 9.78 -28.54
N GLY A 211 10.10 9.57 -28.17
CA GLY A 211 10.49 9.57 -26.75
C GLY A 211 10.11 10.87 -26.03
N SER A 212 10.10 11.98 -26.76
CA SER A 212 9.68 13.32 -26.32
C SER A 212 8.17 13.56 -26.27
N ASP A 213 7.32 12.60 -26.65
CA ASP A 213 5.87 12.78 -26.54
C ASP A 213 5.48 12.99 -25.07
N PRO A 214 4.59 13.95 -24.73
CA PRO A 214 4.18 14.21 -23.35
C PRO A 214 3.30 13.09 -22.75
N GLY A 215 2.95 12.08 -23.56
CA GLY A 215 2.36 10.82 -23.10
C GLY A 215 3.38 9.73 -22.75
N ILE A 216 4.67 9.94 -23.07
CA ILE A 216 5.77 8.98 -22.98
C ILE A 216 6.86 9.48 -22.03
N THR A 217 7.28 10.75 -22.13
CA THR A 217 8.08 11.41 -21.08
C THR A 217 7.16 12.29 -20.24
N VAL A 218 6.87 11.88 -19.01
CA VAL A 218 5.95 12.54 -18.09
C VAL A 218 6.24 12.20 -16.63
N ASN A 219 6.19 13.19 -15.75
CA ASN A 219 6.23 12.98 -14.30
C ASN A 219 4.81 12.91 -13.73
N ILE A 220 4.31 11.70 -13.49
CA ILE A 220 2.96 11.47 -12.96
C ILE A 220 2.78 11.86 -11.48
N TYR A 221 3.86 12.16 -10.75
CA TYR A 221 3.82 12.49 -9.33
C TYR A 221 3.78 14.00 -9.04
N ASN A 222 3.99 14.86 -10.06
CA ASN A 222 4.09 16.31 -9.88
C ASN A 222 2.82 17.04 -10.34
N GLY A 223 1.71 16.81 -9.64
CA GLY A 223 0.46 17.57 -9.84
C GLY A 223 -0.17 17.48 -11.23
N LEU A 224 -0.08 16.32 -11.88
CA LEU A 224 -0.54 16.11 -13.26
C LEU A 224 -2.06 16.30 -13.39
N THR A 225 -2.51 17.42 -13.98
CA THR A 225 -3.94 17.77 -14.12
C THR A 225 -4.63 17.14 -15.34
N SER A 226 -3.86 16.73 -16.35
CA SER A 226 -4.37 16.09 -17.57
C SER A 226 -3.30 15.24 -18.23
N TYR A 227 -3.70 14.26 -19.04
CA TYR A 227 -2.80 13.35 -19.74
C TYR A 227 -3.30 13.11 -21.17
N THR A 228 -2.36 13.08 -22.13
CA THR A 228 -2.64 12.75 -23.54
C THR A 228 -1.86 11.50 -23.92
N ALA A 229 -2.58 10.43 -24.29
CA ALA A 229 -1.94 9.18 -24.70
C ALA A 229 -1.26 9.30 -26.08
N PRO A 230 -0.10 8.66 -26.31
CA PRO A 230 0.70 8.83 -27.52
C PRO A 230 0.05 8.23 -28.78
N GLY A 231 0.49 8.65 -29.96
CA GLY A 231 -0.03 8.17 -31.25
C GLY A 231 -1.42 8.67 -31.64
N GLY A 232 -1.74 9.93 -31.30
CA GLY A 232 -2.91 10.65 -31.82
C GLY A 232 -4.25 10.32 -31.17
N SER A 233 -5.30 11.01 -31.63
CA SER A 233 -6.69 10.76 -31.22
C SER A 233 -7.28 9.53 -31.92
N THR A 234 -8.34 8.97 -31.32
CA THR A 234 -9.28 8.10 -32.03
C THR A 234 -10.19 8.94 -32.93
N ASP A 235 -10.57 8.42 -34.09
CA ASP A 235 -11.67 8.99 -34.91
C ASP A 235 -12.99 8.46 -34.38
N ASP A 236 -13.90 9.34 -33.93
CA ASP A 236 -15.19 8.99 -33.32
C ASP A 236 -16.06 8.04 -34.17
N ARG A 237 -15.84 7.96 -35.49
CA ARG A 237 -16.55 7.03 -36.41
C ARG A 237 -16.00 5.61 -36.38
N TYR A 238 -14.83 5.42 -35.79
CA TYR A 238 -14.07 4.17 -35.70
C TYR A 238 -13.64 3.84 -34.25
N THR A 239 -13.95 4.72 -33.29
CA THR A 239 -13.82 4.45 -31.87
C THR A 239 -14.67 3.25 -31.49
N ALA A 240 -14.04 2.25 -30.89
CA ALA A 240 -14.71 1.16 -30.23
C ALA A 240 -15.53 1.72 -29.07
N ILE A 241 -16.85 1.52 -29.12
CA ILE A 241 -17.70 1.77 -27.96
C ILE A 241 -17.25 0.80 -26.87
N CYS A 242 -17.08 1.27 -25.63
CA CYS A 242 -16.94 0.38 -24.49
C CYS A 242 -18.05 -0.67 -24.48
N ALA A 243 -17.71 -1.91 -24.14
CA ALA A 243 -18.74 -2.85 -23.72
C ALA A 243 -19.43 -2.32 -22.45
N THR A 244 -20.74 -2.59 -22.30
CA THR A 244 -21.54 -2.19 -21.13
C THR A 244 -21.07 -2.81 -19.80
N GLN A 245 -20.16 -3.78 -19.86
CA GLN A 245 -19.49 -4.41 -18.70
C GLN A 245 -18.22 -3.64 -18.26
N TRP A 246 -17.84 -2.56 -18.95
CA TRP A 246 -16.72 -1.70 -18.56
C TRP A 246 -17.23 -0.49 -17.76
N PRO A 247 -16.60 -0.09 -16.65
CA PRO A 247 -17.05 1.06 -15.86
C PRO A 247 -17.12 2.34 -16.69
N GLU A 248 -18.25 3.06 -16.63
CA GLU A 248 -18.53 4.24 -17.48
C GLU A 248 -17.45 5.33 -17.38
N GLU A 249 -16.76 5.42 -16.22
CA GLU A 249 -15.66 6.34 -15.99
C GLU A 249 -14.48 6.10 -16.93
N ALA A 250 -14.10 4.84 -17.16
CA ALA A 250 -13.06 4.47 -18.12
C ALA A 250 -13.54 4.53 -19.59
N CYS A 251 -14.84 4.80 -19.80
CA CYS A 251 -15.45 5.07 -21.10
C CYS A 251 -15.54 6.57 -21.41
N ARG A 252 -14.98 7.44 -20.57
CA ARG A 252 -14.83 8.87 -20.84
C ARG A 252 -13.72 9.14 -21.87
N MET A 253 -13.83 8.50 -23.04
CA MET A 253 -13.29 9.04 -24.28
C MET A 253 -13.68 10.51 -24.37
N GLY A 254 -12.74 11.38 -24.77
CA GLY A 254 -12.88 12.83 -24.69
C GLY A 254 -14.06 13.40 -25.47
N ARG A 255 -15.26 13.36 -24.88
CA ARG A 255 -16.48 14.03 -25.37
C ARG A 255 -16.24 15.53 -25.30
N SER A 256 -15.63 16.07 -26.36
CA SER A 256 -15.50 17.49 -26.57
C SER A 256 -16.89 18.15 -26.36
N ARG A 257 -16.92 19.30 -25.66
CA ARG A 257 -18.14 19.93 -25.09
C ARG A 257 -19.21 20.38 -26.12
N LYS A 258 -19.13 19.95 -27.39
CA LYS A 258 -19.94 20.42 -28.53
C LYS A 258 -21.34 19.79 -28.66
N ARG A 259 -21.84 19.02 -27.68
CA ARG A 259 -23.23 18.50 -27.70
C ARG A 259 -24.27 19.31 -26.92
N ARG A 260 -23.95 20.56 -26.52
CA ARG A 260 -24.96 21.54 -26.04
C ARG A 260 -25.53 22.47 -27.13
N GLN A 261 -24.94 22.52 -28.34
CA GLN A 261 -25.35 23.48 -29.38
C GLN A 261 -26.48 22.97 -30.32
N TYR A 262 -26.77 21.66 -30.34
CA TYR A 262 -27.72 21.05 -31.29
C TYR A 262 -29.11 20.72 -30.71
N ALA A 263 -29.39 21.16 -29.47
CA ALA A 263 -30.71 21.05 -28.84
C ALA A 263 -31.51 22.37 -28.89
N ALA A 264 -31.00 23.40 -29.56
CA ALA A 264 -31.63 24.72 -29.67
C ALA A 264 -32.53 24.88 -30.91
N ASP A 265 -32.34 24.05 -31.95
CA ASP A 265 -32.97 24.21 -33.27
C ASP A 265 -34.05 23.15 -33.60
N LEU A 266 -34.58 22.43 -32.59
CA LEU A 266 -35.82 21.67 -32.72
C LEU A 266 -36.86 22.26 -31.77
N GLY A 267 -37.73 23.09 -32.33
CA GLY A 267 -38.63 23.95 -31.58
C GLY A 267 -39.73 23.20 -30.83
N GLY A 268 -39.97 23.67 -29.59
CA GLY A 268 -41.32 23.95 -29.10
C GLY A 268 -42.36 22.83 -29.14
N ILE A 269 -42.28 21.91 -28.17
CA ILE A 269 -43.49 21.34 -27.57
C ILE A 269 -43.46 21.66 -26.07
N ARG A 270 -44.41 22.50 -25.63
CA ARG A 270 -44.67 22.75 -24.20
C ARG A 270 -45.65 21.70 -23.70
N THR A 271 -45.27 20.96 -22.66
CA THR A 271 -46.22 20.21 -21.82
C THR A 271 -46.15 20.72 -20.40
N THR A 272 -47.30 21.06 -19.84
CA THR A 272 -47.46 21.72 -18.54
C THR A 272 -47.46 20.74 -17.37
N SER A 273 -47.26 21.27 -16.16
CA SER A 273 -47.20 20.53 -14.90
C SER A 273 -48.54 19.94 -14.48
N ALA A 274 -48.89 18.78 -15.03
CA ALA A 274 -49.91 17.86 -14.51
C ALA A 274 -49.68 16.47 -15.13
N ASP A 275 -48.92 15.62 -14.42
CA ASP A 275 -49.02 14.15 -14.37
C ASP A 275 -47.70 13.54 -13.87
N LEU A 276 -47.64 13.24 -12.56
CA LEU A 276 -46.71 12.30 -11.92
C LEU A 276 -47.14 12.09 -10.45
N ARG A 277 -48.36 11.60 -10.22
CA ARG A 277 -48.88 11.16 -8.90
C ARG A 277 -49.30 9.69 -8.93
N GLN A 278 -48.32 8.80 -8.92
CA GLN A 278 -48.40 7.37 -8.62
C GLN A 278 -46.94 6.87 -8.67
N ILE A 279 -46.34 6.18 -7.70
CA ILE A 279 -46.85 5.47 -6.51
C ILE A 279 -45.89 5.72 -5.34
N SER A 280 -46.40 6.11 -4.17
CA SER A 280 -45.70 5.95 -2.88
C SER A 280 -46.73 5.59 -1.80
N GLY A 281 -46.60 4.38 -1.24
CA GLY A 281 -47.49 3.85 -0.21
C GLY A 281 -46.77 3.72 1.13
N SER A 282 -47.21 4.47 2.12
CA SER A 282 -46.67 4.46 3.48
C SER A 282 -47.05 3.21 4.26
N TRP A 283 -46.20 2.80 5.20
CA TRP A 283 -46.63 2.16 6.46
C TRP A 283 -45.82 2.71 7.63
N ASN A 284 -46.51 3.40 8.54
CA ASN A 284 -46.07 3.69 9.90
C ASN A 284 -46.88 2.80 10.85
N LEU A 285 -46.28 2.31 11.92
CA LEU A 285 -46.99 1.93 13.15
C LEU A 285 -46.01 1.79 14.32
N ALA A 286 -46.42 2.25 15.50
CA ALA A 286 -45.69 2.13 16.76
C ALA A 286 -46.66 1.79 17.90
N ASN A 287 -46.16 0.98 18.85
CA ASN A 287 -46.58 0.73 20.24
C ASN A 287 -48.01 0.21 20.56
N ASP A 288 -48.08 -1.02 21.15
CA ASP A 288 -48.69 -1.36 22.47
C ASP A 288 -48.97 -2.89 22.64
N VAL A 289 -49.03 -3.54 23.84
CA VAL A 289 -48.38 -3.29 25.16
C VAL A 289 -48.53 -4.53 26.11
N ARG A 290 -47.68 -4.62 27.16
CA ARG A 290 -47.78 -5.39 28.45
C ARG A 290 -47.67 -6.95 28.54
N GLU A 291 -46.82 -7.33 29.50
CA GLU A 291 -46.95 -8.31 30.62
C GLU A 291 -47.67 -9.67 30.45
N VAL A 292 -46.93 -10.75 30.74
CA VAL A 292 -47.41 -11.91 31.53
C VAL A 292 -46.31 -12.37 32.50
N THR A 293 -46.69 -12.77 33.72
CA THR A 293 -45.80 -13.13 34.83
C THR A 293 -45.72 -14.63 35.12
N ARG A 294 -44.48 -15.10 35.41
CA ARG A 294 -44.07 -15.96 36.56
C ARG A 294 -44.87 -17.25 36.90
N GLU A 295 -44.24 -18.43 36.75
CA GLU A 295 -44.29 -19.61 37.66
C GLU A 295 -43.18 -20.64 37.28
N ARG A 296 -42.73 -21.65 38.07
CA ARG A 296 -42.50 -21.81 39.53
C ARG A 296 -41.95 -23.23 39.87
N THR A 297 -40.72 -23.33 40.38
CA THR A 297 -40.14 -24.48 41.15
C THR A 297 -38.93 -23.93 41.95
N GLY A 298 -38.64 -24.20 43.24
CA GLY A 298 -39.09 -25.24 44.18
C GLY A 298 -38.13 -26.45 44.15
N ALA A 299 -37.40 -26.86 45.20
CA ALA A 299 -37.30 -26.35 46.58
C ALA A 299 -36.01 -26.84 47.34
N THR A 300 -35.60 -26.07 48.37
CA THR A 300 -35.02 -26.47 49.68
C THR A 300 -33.80 -27.40 49.86
N MET A 301 -32.73 -26.82 50.44
CA MET A 301 -32.05 -27.17 51.71
C MET A 301 -31.50 -28.60 51.98
N ALA A 302 -30.18 -28.68 52.22
CA ALA A 302 -29.58 -29.35 53.40
C ALA A 302 -28.12 -28.90 53.63
N ASP A 303 -27.82 -28.39 54.83
CA ASP A 303 -26.48 -28.24 55.42
C ASP A 303 -26.16 -29.50 56.25
N PRO A 304 -24.89 -29.81 56.63
CA PRO A 304 -24.48 -29.42 57.99
C PRO A 304 -22.97 -29.09 58.18
N THR A 305 -22.71 -27.85 58.58
CA THR A 305 -22.02 -27.43 59.83
C THR A 305 -20.76 -28.15 60.38
N TYR A 306 -19.81 -27.30 60.81
CA TYR A 306 -19.03 -27.34 62.08
C TYR A 306 -17.67 -28.08 62.14
N SER A 307 -16.60 -27.62 62.82
CA SER A 307 -16.02 -26.27 63.16
C SER A 307 -14.57 -26.48 63.72
N PRO A 308 -14.06 -25.87 64.83
CA PRO A 308 -13.13 -24.74 64.72
C PRO A 308 -11.84 -24.84 65.58
N THR A 309 -10.89 -23.94 65.33
CA THR A 309 -9.91 -23.41 66.30
C THR A 309 -9.38 -22.06 65.80
N GLU A 310 -9.05 -21.06 66.62
CA GLU A 310 -9.62 -20.63 67.91
C GLU A 310 -9.21 -19.14 68.08
N MET A 311 -9.94 -18.37 68.89
CA MET A 311 -9.75 -16.92 69.06
C MET A 311 -9.24 -16.63 70.48
N THR A 312 -8.20 -15.82 70.62
CA THR A 312 -7.86 -15.15 71.90
C THR A 312 -7.34 -13.74 71.65
N ASP A 313 -7.87 -12.80 72.44
CA ASP A 313 -7.57 -11.37 72.42
C ASP A 313 -6.10 -11.00 72.65
N ALA A 314 -5.72 -9.83 72.15
CA ALA A 314 -4.78 -8.93 72.83
C ALA A 314 -5.12 -7.46 72.53
N LEU A 315 -5.89 -6.83 73.42
CA LEU A 315 -5.91 -5.37 73.54
C LEU A 315 -4.57 -4.88 74.12
N ALA A 316 -4.24 -3.61 73.84
CA ALA A 316 -3.12 -2.81 74.35
C ALA A 316 -1.74 -3.00 73.67
N ALA A 317 -1.49 -2.14 72.67
CA ALA A 317 -0.19 -1.48 72.49
C ALA A 317 -0.42 -0.09 71.88
N ASP A 318 -0.39 0.94 72.73
CA ASP A 318 -0.27 2.33 72.28
C ASP A 318 1.18 2.61 71.86
N ALA A 319 1.38 3.57 70.96
CA ALA A 319 2.67 4.07 70.49
C ALA A 319 3.69 3.05 69.94
N LEU A 320 3.58 2.75 68.64
CA LEU A 320 4.70 2.78 67.69
C LEU A 320 4.14 2.90 66.27
N VAL A 321 3.99 4.13 65.78
CA VAL A 321 3.75 4.38 64.34
C VAL A 321 5.06 4.08 63.64
N ASP A 322 5.25 2.82 63.27
CA ASP A 322 6.33 2.42 62.37
C ASP A 322 6.04 3.11 61.04
N SER A 323 6.83 4.15 60.71
CA SER A 323 6.56 5.03 59.58
C SER A 323 6.91 4.30 58.29
N VAL A 324 5.98 3.45 57.83
CA VAL A 324 6.06 2.76 56.54
C VAL A 324 6.37 3.82 55.48
N PRO A 325 7.52 3.74 54.79
CA PRO A 325 7.90 4.75 53.83
C PRO A 325 6.95 4.68 52.62
N VAL A 326 5.98 5.60 52.60
CA VAL A 326 5.01 5.72 51.51
C VAL A 326 5.74 6.21 50.27
N SER A 327 5.74 5.39 49.21
CA SER A 327 6.31 5.77 47.93
C SER A 327 5.33 6.70 47.19
N VAL A 328 5.76 7.92 46.88
CA VAL A 328 4.92 8.92 46.20
C VAL A 328 5.67 9.42 44.97
N SER A 329 4.94 9.67 43.88
CA SER A 329 5.50 10.29 42.68
C SER A 329 6.18 11.63 42.98
N THR A 330 7.39 11.83 42.44
CA THR A 330 8.17 13.07 42.58
C THR A 330 7.63 14.26 41.77
N ARG A 331 6.54 14.08 41.01
CA ARG A 331 5.83 15.16 40.31
C ARG A 331 4.34 15.23 40.65
N PHE A 332 3.71 14.10 40.96
CA PHE A 332 2.30 14.02 41.34
C PHE A 332 2.17 13.90 42.86
N HIS A 333 2.55 14.95 43.59
CA HIS A 333 2.43 15.04 45.06
C HIS A 333 2.06 16.45 45.53
N LEU A 334 1.41 16.56 46.69
CA LEU A 334 0.91 17.82 47.28
C LEU A 334 1.98 18.91 47.53
N GLY A 335 3.26 18.60 47.39
CA GLY A 335 4.35 19.58 47.49
C GLY A 335 4.56 20.38 46.20
N GLU A 336 4.15 19.85 45.05
CA GLU A 336 4.21 20.52 43.76
C GLU A 336 3.06 21.51 43.62
N ARG A 337 3.36 22.71 43.12
CA ARG A 337 2.43 23.85 43.09
C ARG A 337 1.13 23.55 42.33
N ASP A 338 1.24 22.77 41.27
CA ASP A 338 0.13 22.43 40.38
C ASP A 338 -0.72 21.24 40.90
N MET A 339 -0.38 20.70 42.08
CA MET A 339 -0.96 19.50 42.69
C MET A 339 -1.51 19.75 44.11
N GLN A 340 -1.57 21.00 44.57
CA GLN A 340 -2.01 21.34 45.93
C GLN A 340 -3.52 21.20 46.12
N ASP A 341 -4.28 21.28 45.03
CA ASP A 341 -5.74 21.16 44.92
C ASP A 341 -6.19 19.80 44.34
N ALA A 342 -5.32 18.79 44.36
CA ALA A 342 -5.62 17.43 43.92
C ALA A 342 -6.79 16.79 44.70
N ASP A 343 -7.85 16.41 43.99
CA ASP A 343 -9.09 15.84 44.53
C ASP A 343 -9.14 14.30 44.49
N VAL A 344 -8.15 13.65 43.85
CA VAL A 344 -8.05 12.19 43.74
C VAL A 344 -6.62 11.71 43.95
N VAL A 345 -6.48 10.54 44.58
CA VAL A 345 -5.20 9.84 44.73
C VAL A 345 -5.28 8.51 44.00
N LEU A 346 -4.44 8.35 42.98
CA LEU A 346 -4.28 7.07 42.28
C LEU A 346 -3.23 6.23 43.00
N PHE A 347 -3.54 4.95 43.22
CA PHE A 347 -2.66 3.97 43.85
C PHE A 347 -2.29 2.88 42.83
N SER A 348 -1.02 2.84 42.44
CA SER A 348 -0.51 1.92 41.41
C SER A 348 -0.34 0.48 41.92
N ALA A 349 -0.22 -0.48 40.98
CA ALA A 349 -0.09 -1.90 41.28
C ALA A 349 1.19 -2.27 42.08
N ASP A 350 2.19 -1.41 42.06
CA ASP A 350 3.45 -1.47 42.80
C ASP A 350 3.47 -0.57 44.06
N ASN A 351 2.31 -0.11 44.51
CA ASN A 351 2.08 0.65 45.75
C ASN A 351 2.67 2.07 45.78
N VAL A 352 2.68 2.76 44.64
CA VAL A 352 3.09 4.17 44.53
C VAL A 352 1.85 5.06 44.44
N PHE A 353 1.86 6.16 45.19
CA PHE A 353 0.77 7.13 45.24
C PHE A 353 1.00 8.30 44.27
N PHE A 354 -0.06 8.69 43.55
CA PHE A 354 -0.08 9.80 42.61
C PHE A 354 -1.27 10.72 42.90
N TYR A 355 -0.99 11.98 43.21
CA TYR A 355 -2.01 13.00 43.43
C TYR A 355 -2.43 13.61 42.08
N ALA A 356 -3.73 13.66 41.82
CA ALA A 356 -4.30 14.09 40.56
C ALA A 356 -5.65 14.81 40.73
N HIS A 357 -6.21 15.25 39.61
CA HIS A 357 -7.46 15.99 39.51
C HIS A 357 -8.44 15.21 38.62
N ARG A 358 -9.57 14.76 39.17
CA ARG A 358 -10.65 14.05 38.49
C ARG A 358 -11.10 14.80 37.24
N SER A 359 -11.23 16.13 37.34
CA SER A 359 -11.59 17.02 36.22
C SER A 359 -10.59 17.03 35.05
N THR A 360 -9.31 16.74 35.31
CA THR A 360 -8.27 16.66 34.27
C THR A 360 -8.18 15.25 33.68
N LEU A 361 -8.28 14.21 34.51
CA LEU A 361 -8.33 12.81 34.05
C LEU A 361 -9.56 12.54 33.16
N LEU A 362 -10.71 13.14 33.48
CA LEU A 362 -11.95 12.91 32.73
C LEU A 362 -12.09 13.77 31.47
N ARG A 363 -11.26 14.80 31.27
CA ARG A 363 -11.42 15.77 30.16
C ARG A 363 -11.40 15.13 28.78
N GLU A 364 -10.48 14.18 28.57
CA GLU A 364 -10.24 13.52 27.29
C GLU A 364 -10.52 12.00 27.34
N SER A 365 -11.03 11.49 28.47
CA SER A 365 -11.35 10.08 28.66
C SER A 365 -12.81 9.79 28.29
N SER A 366 -13.01 8.91 27.32
CA SER A 366 -14.35 8.50 26.85
C SER A 366 -15.05 7.44 27.70
N ASN A 367 -14.38 6.88 28.72
CA ASN A 367 -14.88 5.75 29.53
C ASN A 367 -14.72 5.93 31.05
N ASN A 368 -14.82 7.17 31.54
CA ASN A 368 -14.68 7.50 32.97
C ASN A 368 -13.32 7.02 33.56
N PHE A 369 -12.22 7.22 32.83
CA PHE A 369 -10.88 6.74 33.17
C PHE A 369 -10.84 5.23 33.46
N GLY A 370 -11.44 4.44 32.56
CA GLY A 370 -11.60 2.99 32.70
C GLY A 370 -12.65 2.56 33.74
N GLY A 371 -13.48 3.48 34.24
CA GLY A 371 -14.38 3.25 35.37
C GLY A 371 -13.64 3.12 36.72
N LEU A 372 -12.37 3.55 36.80
CA LEU A 372 -11.51 3.40 37.98
C LEU A 372 -11.70 4.53 39.00
N LEU A 373 -12.40 5.61 38.64
CA LEU A 373 -12.65 6.75 39.53
C LEU A 373 -14.03 6.60 40.19
N PRO A 374 -14.17 6.85 41.51
CA PRO A 374 -15.46 6.79 42.19
C PRO A 374 -16.52 7.66 41.51
N GLU A 375 -17.75 7.13 41.44
CA GLU A 375 -18.92 7.85 40.91
C GLU A 375 -19.59 8.73 41.98
N ASP A 376 -19.39 8.41 43.26
CA ASP A 376 -20.05 9.06 44.38
C ASP A 376 -19.21 10.24 44.95
N MET A 377 -19.77 11.44 44.88
CA MET A 377 -19.75 12.36 46.02
C MET A 377 -21.20 12.58 46.41
N GLU A 378 -21.52 12.33 47.68
CA GLU A 378 -22.83 12.62 48.24
C GLU A 378 -23.20 14.09 47.98
N GLU A 379 -24.48 14.36 47.65
CA GLU A 379 -24.98 15.73 47.58
C GLU A 379 -24.81 16.35 48.98
N VAL A 380 -23.87 17.29 49.10
CA VAL A 380 -23.66 18.03 50.37
C VAL A 380 -24.92 18.84 50.64
N ASP A 381 -25.69 18.41 51.65
CA ASP A 381 -26.89 19.09 52.10
C ASP A 381 -26.54 20.52 52.56
N VAL A 382 -26.98 21.51 51.76
CA VAL A 382 -26.73 22.95 51.97
C VAL A 382 -27.52 23.56 53.14
N SER A 383 -28.09 22.75 54.04
CA SER A 383 -28.83 23.20 55.23
C SER A 383 -28.00 23.35 56.52
N GLU A 384 -26.79 22.79 56.60
CA GLU A 384 -25.89 22.91 57.76
C GLU A 384 -24.90 24.10 57.62
N PRO A 385 -24.64 24.91 58.67
CA PRO A 385 -23.76 26.07 58.59
C PRO A 385 -22.27 25.70 58.72
N MET A 386 -21.48 25.99 57.69
CA MET A 386 -20.04 25.68 57.64
C MET A 386 -19.26 26.24 58.85
N THR A 387 -18.58 25.36 59.59
CA THR A 387 -17.59 25.74 60.59
C THR A 387 -16.20 25.90 59.97
N ALA A 388 -15.43 26.88 60.42
CA ALA A 388 -14.17 27.30 59.78
C ALA A 388 -12.97 26.36 59.97
N LEU A 389 -13.20 25.04 60.07
CA LEU A 389 -12.18 24.00 60.25
C LEU A 389 -12.39 22.77 59.35
N ASP A 390 -13.38 22.79 58.47
CA ASP A 390 -13.59 21.72 57.49
C ASP A 390 -12.53 21.86 56.37
N PHE A 391 -11.42 21.16 56.58
CA PHE A 391 -10.43 20.88 55.52
C PHE A 391 -11.15 20.27 54.32
N ALA A 392 -10.64 20.55 53.11
CA ALA A 392 -11.17 19.98 51.87
C ALA A 392 -11.37 18.46 52.02
N PRO A 393 -12.47 17.89 51.48
CA PRO A 393 -12.77 16.47 51.64
C PRO A 393 -11.56 15.63 51.24
N PRO A 394 -11.22 14.57 52.01
CA PRO A 394 -10.02 13.79 51.77
C PRO A 394 -10.05 13.26 50.32
N PRO A 395 -8.96 13.44 49.55
CA PRO A 395 -8.98 13.15 48.12
C PRO A 395 -9.29 11.68 47.89
N ALA A 396 -10.22 11.41 46.97
CA ALA A 396 -10.78 10.08 46.79
C ALA A 396 -9.70 9.08 46.34
N LEU A 397 -9.63 7.91 46.98
CA LEU A 397 -8.62 6.90 46.67
C LEU A 397 -9.11 5.98 45.54
N ALA A 398 -8.33 5.86 44.47
CA ALA A 398 -8.61 5.00 43.33
C ALA A 398 -7.43 4.04 43.07
N ALA A 399 -7.65 2.74 43.22
CA ALA A 399 -6.65 1.73 42.88
C ALA A 399 -6.63 1.51 41.35
N VAL A 400 -5.44 1.53 40.74
CA VAL A 400 -5.27 1.38 39.29
C VAL A 400 -4.35 0.20 38.95
N PRO A 401 -4.72 -0.68 38.00
CA PRO A 401 -4.01 -1.94 37.73
C PRO A 401 -2.76 -1.77 36.85
N TYR A 402 -2.05 -0.65 37.00
CA TYR A 402 -0.88 -0.29 36.20
C TYR A 402 0.33 -0.02 37.09
N ALA A 403 1.52 -0.36 36.62
CA ALA A 403 2.78 -0.05 37.30
C ALA A 403 3.05 1.47 37.34
N ALA A 404 3.74 1.94 38.37
CA ALA A 404 4.03 3.35 38.61
C ALA A 404 4.68 4.02 37.40
N ASP A 405 5.65 3.37 36.76
CA ASP A 405 6.39 3.95 35.63
C ASP A 405 5.49 4.20 34.40
N VAL A 406 4.57 3.28 34.11
CA VAL A 406 3.59 3.42 33.01
C VAL A 406 2.58 4.51 33.34
N LEU A 407 2.03 4.48 34.56
CA LEU A 407 1.07 5.47 35.04
C LEU A 407 1.67 6.88 35.07
N ASN A 408 2.93 7.01 35.49
CA ASN A 408 3.67 8.26 35.52
C ASN A 408 3.77 8.88 34.12
N VAL A 409 4.11 8.08 33.09
CA VAL A 409 4.14 8.56 31.69
C VAL A 409 2.74 8.98 31.21
N VAL A 410 1.71 8.16 31.48
CA VAL A 410 0.32 8.48 31.12
C VAL A 410 -0.14 9.80 31.75
N LEU A 411 0.12 10.00 33.04
CA LEU A 411 -0.24 11.24 33.73
C LEU A 411 0.54 12.45 33.18
N HIS A 412 1.84 12.33 32.89
CA HIS A 412 2.57 13.43 32.25
C HIS A 412 1.93 13.82 30.90
N LEU A 413 1.51 12.85 30.09
CA LEU A 413 0.83 13.11 28.82
C LEU A 413 -0.54 13.81 29.00
N VAL A 414 -1.37 13.33 29.93
CA VAL A 414 -2.70 13.89 30.22
C VAL A 414 -2.62 15.32 30.78
N TYR A 415 -1.59 15.62 31.57
CA TYR A 415 -1.33 16.95 32.11
C TYR A 415 -0.54 17.87 31.17
N GLY A 416 -0.02 17.36 30.05
CA GLY A 416 0.85 18.12 29.14
C GLY A 416 2.23 18.46 29.73
N PHE A 417 2.72 17.67 30.69
CA PHE A 417 4.05 17.84 31.28
C PHE A 417 5.12 17.11 30.44
N PRO A 418 6.35 17.64 30.32
CA PRO A 418 7.41 17.03 29.52
C PRO A 418 7.84 15.64 30.01
N VAL A 419 7.63 14.62 29.19
CA VAL A 419 7.99 13.22 29.44
C VAL A 419 9.49 12.96 29.21
N GLN A 420 10.15 13.70 28.30
CA GLN A 420 11.53 13.43 27.86
C GLN A 420 12.55 13.47 29.03
N LYS A 421 12.26 14.23 30.10
CA LYS A 421 13.10 14.32 31.30
C LYS A 421 13.18 13.01 32.09
N TYR A 422 12.15 12.18 32.00
CA TYR A 422 12.02 10.93 32.77
C TYR A 422 12.72 9.74 32.09
N GLN A 423 13.01 9.83 30.77
CA GLN A 423 13.68 8.79 29.98
C GLN A 423 13.09 7.37 30.21
N PRO A 424 11.78 7.18 29.98
CA PRO A 424 11.12 5.89 30.25
C PRO A 424 11.78 4.75 29.45
N PRO A 425 11.96 3.55 30.06
CA PRO A 425 12.58 2.42 29.38
C PRO A 425 11.68 1.89 28.24
N PRO A 426 12.24 1.26 27.20
CA PRO A 426 11.47 0.79 26.03
C PRO A 426 10.29 -0.13 26.40
N GLN A 427 10.45 -0.96 27.44
CA GLN A 427 9.42 -1.87 27.95
C GLN A 427 8.20 -1.11 28.51
N VAL A 428 8.42 0.03 29.16
CA VAL A 428 7.33 0.91 29.62
C VAL A 428 6.62 1.54 28.42
N MET A 429 7.37 1.99 27.41
CA MET A 429 6.79 2.61 26.21
C MET A 429 5.88 1.67 25.40
N GLN A 430 6.16 0.36 25.39
CA GLN A 430 5.26 -0.65 24.81
C GLN A 430 3.88 -0.72 25.52
N GLN A 431 3.81 -0.38 26.80
CA GLN A 431 2.57 -0.42 27.60
C GLN A 431 1.79 0.90 27.62
N VAL A 432 2.39 2.02 27.19
CA VAL A 432 1.75 3.35 27.22
C VAL A 432 0.54 3.43 26.28
N LEU A 433 0.66 2.99 25.02
CA LEU A 433 -0.47 3.07 24.07
C LEU A 433 -1.65 2.18 24.46
N PRO A 434 -1.47 0.89 24.86
CA PRO A 434 -2.57 0.07 25.37
C PRO A 434 -3.23 0.66 26.63
N THR A 435 -2.43 1.22 27.55
CA THR A 435 -2.94 1.83 28.79
C THR A 435 -3.78 3.08 28.50
N LEU A 436 -3.36 3.95 27.58
CA LEU A 436 -4.15 5.11 27.16
C LEU A 436 -5.51 4.69 26.57
N VAL A 437 -5.54 3.66 25.73
CA VAL A 437 -6.80 3.12 25.15
C VAL A 437 -7.68 2.51 26.24
N ALA A 438 -7.12 1.74 27.17
CA ALA A 438 -7.87 1.15 28.28
C ALA A 438 -8.49 2.22 29.20
N LEU A 439 -7.79 3.34 29.41
CA LEU A 439 -8.28 4.53 30.12
C LEU A 439 -9.15 5.47 29.25
N GLY A 440 -9.54 5.03 28.05
CA GLY A 440 -10.51 5.70 27.18
C GLY A 440 -10.01 6.92 26.41
N TYR A 441 -8.70 7.13 26.35
CA TYR A 441 -8.10 8.27 25.65
C TYR A 441 -7.94 8.00 24.14
N ASN A 442 -8.21 9.02 23.32
CA ASN A 442 -8.01 8.94 21.88
C ASN A 442 -6.53 9.15 21.51
N LEU A 443 -5.86 8.09 21.07
CA LEU A 443 -4.43 8.10 20.71
C LEU A 443 -4.06 9.15 19.65
N HIS A 444 -4.97 9.52 18.75
CA HIS A 444 -4.68 10.54 17.71
C HIS A 444 -4.46 11.95 18.28
N LEU A 445 -4.89 12.23 19.51
CA LEU A 445 -4.62 13.50 20.20
C LEU A 445 -3.18 13.55 20.74
N PHE A 446 -2.65 12.41 21.20
CA PHE A 446 -1.33 12.30 21.80
C PHE A 446 -0.23 11.98 20.78
N VAL A 447 -0.53 11.18 19.75
CA VAL A 447 0.42 10.75 18.71
C VAL A 447 0.26 11.61 17.46
N THR A 448 0.68 12.87 17.55
CA THR A 448 0.71 13.82 16.43
C THR A 448 2.12 13.97 15.84
N PRO A 449 2.28 14.45 14.58
CA PRO A 449 3.58 14.48 13.88
C PRO A 449 4.75 15.27 14.51
N HIS A 450 4.52 15.97 15.63
CA HIS A 450 5.56 16.70 16.39
C HIS A 450 5.43 16.47 17.91
N SER A 451 4.68 15.44 18.32
CA SER A 451 4.48 15.11 19.73
C SER A 451 5.72 14.49 20.38
N GLU A 452 5.94 14.81 21.66
CA GLU A 452 6.98 14.20 22.48
C GLU A 452 6.78 12.67 22.59
N LEU A 453 5.52 12.22 22.67
CA LEU A 453 5.16 10.80 22.66
C LEU A 453 5.62 10.09 21.38
N LEU A 454 5.37 10.67 20.19
CA LEU A 454 5.82 10.09 18.92
C LEU A 454 7.35 9.94 18.90
N MET A 455 8.09 10.95 19.36
CA MET A 455 9.55 10.91 19.42
C MET A 455 10.07 9.84 20.39
N LEU A 456 9.48 9.71 21.58
CA LEU A 456 9.83 8.68 22.57
C LEU A 456 9.51 7.26 22.08
N LEU A 457 8.38 7.07 21.39
CA LEU A 457 8.01 5.78 20.79
C LEU A 457 8.98 5.38 19.66
N ILE A 458 9.40 6.33 18.82
CA ILE A 458 10.44 6.09 17.79
C ILE A 458 11.79 5.75 18.44
N GLN A 459 12.16 6.43 19.53
CA GLN A 459 13.40 6.15 20.27
C GLN A 459 13.38 4.76 20.91
N ALA A 460 12.24 4.34 21.49
CA ALA A 460 12.06 2.99 22.01
C ALA A 460 12.11 1.92 20.89
N ALA A 461 11.52 2.21 19.73
CA ALA A 461 11.54 1.33 18.56
C ALA A 461 12.93 1.14 17.93
N ALA A 462 13.93 1.96 18.29
CA ALA A 462 15.31 1.72 17.89
C ALA A 462 15.98 0.54 18.64
N VAL A 463 15.42 0.13 19.78
CA VAL A 463 15.87 -1.05 20.54
C VAL A 463 15.17 -2.32 20.06
N ASP A 464 13.86 -2.24 19.81
CA ASP A 464 13.03 -3.38 19.40
C ASP A 464 11.99 -2.97 18.34
N PRO A 465 12.35 -2.98 17.04
CA PRO A 465 11.54 -2.39 15.98
C PRO A 465 10.23 -3.15 15.67
N LEU A 466 10.24 -4.48 15.71
CA LEU A 466 9.12 -5.29 15.24
C LEU A 466 7.88 -5.23 16.16
N PRO A 467 8.01 -5.36 17.50
CA PRO A 467 6.86 -5.20 18.41
C PRO A 467 6.33 -3.77 18.45
N MET A 468 7.22 -2.77 18.35
CA MET A 468 6.78 -1.36 18.28
C MET A 468 6.06 -1.05 16.96
N TYR A 469 6.48 -1.66 15.84
CA TYR A 469 5.74 -1.59 14.58
C TYR A 469 4.38 -2.29 14.68
N ALA A 470 4.32 -3.47 15.30
CA ALA A 470 3.08 -4.20 15.53
C ALA A 470 2.10 -3.41 16.41
N LEU A 471 2.58 -2.77 17.47
CA LEU A 471 1.78 -1.90 18.33
C LEU A 471 1.24 -0.66 17.58
N ALA A 472 2.06 -0.04 16.74
CA ALA A 472 1.62 1.07 15.89
C ALA A 472 0.53 0.64 14.89
N ALA A 473 0.69 -0.54 14.30
CA ALA A 473 -0.24 -1.14 13.34
C ALA A 473 -1.58 -1.55 13.99
N GLN A 474 -1.54 -2.17 15.17
CA GLN A 474 -2.72 -2.56 15.96
C GLN A 474 -3.68 -1.40 16.22
N HIS A 475 -3.11 -0.21 16.46
CA HIS A 475 -3.86 1.02 16.72
C HIS A 475 -4.01 1.93 15.49
N ALA A 476 -3.68 1.44 14.28
CA ALA A 476 -3.75 2.18 13.01
C ALA A 476 -3.01 3.55 13.01
N LEU A 477 -1.92 3.66 13.76
CA LEU A 477 -1.13 4.89 13.92
C LEU A 477 -0.17 5.09 12.74
N GLU A 478 -0.71 5.46 11.58
CA GLU A 478 0.04 5.61 10.33
C GLU A 478 1.35 6.42 10.46
N PRO A 479 1.42 7.60 11.13
CA PRO A 479 2.67 8.37 11.24
C PRO A 479 3.77 7.61 12.00
N LEU A 480 3.39 6.86 13.03
CA LEU A 480 4.30 6.05 13.85
C LEU A 480 4.76 4.81 13.08
N ALA A 481 3.83 4.10 12.41
CA ALA A 481 4.15 2.94 11.58
C ALA A 481 5.10 3.30 10.43
N VAL A 482 4.88 4.45 9.76
CA VAL A 482 5.77 4.96 8.71
C VAL A 482 7.17 5.25 9.28
N ALA A 483 7.27 5.92 10.42
CA ALA A 483 8.57 6.22 11.04
C ALA A 483 9.35 4.95 11.43
N ILE A 484 8.70 4.03 12.17
CA ILE A 484 9.31 2.78 12.64
C ILE A 484 9.70 1.86 11.47
N SER A 485 8.97 1.89 10.35
CA SER A 485 9.28 1.01 9.21
C SER A 485 10.72 1.12 8.69
N THR A 486 11.37 2.28 8.84
CA THR A 486 12.80 2.45 8.54
C THR A 486 13.73 1.61 9.43
N LEU A 487 13.38 1.46 10.72
CA LEU A 487 14.16 0.77 11.73
C LEU A 487 14.04 -0.74 11.58
N THR A 488 12.85 -1.23 11.18
CA THR A 488 12.60 -2.65 10.91
C THR A 488 13.50 -3.23 9.83
N LEU A 489 14.10 -2.41 8.96
CA LEU A 489 15.03 -2.84 7.90
C LEU A 489 16.30 -3.50 8.45
N SER A 490 16.60 -3.32 9.74
CA SER A 490 17.71 -3.98 10.44
C SER A 490 17.34 -5.38 10.97
N SER A 491 16.04 -5.71 11.02
CA SER A 491 15.49 -6.98 11.50
C SER A 491 15.22 -7.95 10.34
N THR A 492 15.17 -9.25 10.61
CA THR A 492 14.87 -10.25 9.57
C THR A 492 13.37 -10.54 9.52
N LEU A 493 12.80 -10.73 8.33
CA LEU A 493 11.38 -11.14 8.21
C LEU A 493 11.08 -12.51 8.87
N SER A 494 12.09 -13.34 9.11
CA SER A 494 11.97 -14.59 9.88
C SER A 494 11.66 -14.39 11.36
N ASP A 495 11.92 -13.18 11.88
CA ASP A 495 11.85 -12.87 13.30
C ASP A 495 10.43 -12.42 13.68
N ILE A 496 9.52 -12.33 12.70
CA ILE A 496 8.09 -12.05 12.88
C ILE A 496 7.39 -13.34 13.32
N THR A 497 6.96 -13.37 14.59
CA THR A 497 6.13 -14.45 15.14
C THR A 497 4.67 -14.34 14.68
N ASP A 498 3.91 -15.44 14.82
CA ASP A 498 2.48 -15.46 14.52
C ASP A 498 1.69 -14.41 15.34
N ASP A 499 2.07 -14.22 16.62
CA ASP A 499 1.48 -13.18 17.49
C ASP A 499 1.71 -11.76 16.94
N LEU A 500 2.94 -11.47 16.50
CA LEU A 500 3.28 -10.18 15.88
C LEU A 500 2.56 -9.98 14.54
N ALA A 501 2.44 -11.04 13.74
CA ALA A 501 1.69 -11.00 12.48
C ALA A 501 0.20 -10.74 12.70
N GLN A 502 -0.39 -11.36 13.74
CA GLN A 502 -1.78 -11.12 14.15
C GLN A 502 -1.97 -9.69 14.69
N GLN A 503 -1.04 -9.19 15.51
CA GLN A 503 -1.07 -7.83 16.06
C GLN A 503 -0.92 -6.75 14.97
N MET A 504 -0.05 -6.95 13.97
CA MET A 504 0.09 -6.05 12.82
C MET A 504 -1.17 -6.02 11.93
N GLY A 505 -1.85 -7.15 11.80
CA GLY A 505 -2.95 -7.33 10.86
C GLY A 505 -2.49 -7.29 9.38
N PRO A 506 -3.36 -7.69 8.44
CA PRO A 506 -2.98 -8.00 7.07
C PRO A 506 -2.46 -6.79 6.27
N ILE A 507 -2.91 -5.56 6.59
CA ILE A 507 -2.53 -4.36 5.85
C ILE A 507 -1.09 -3.95 6.16
N TYR A 508 -0.74 -3.81 7.44
CA TYR A 508 0.61 -3.43 7.86
C TYR A 508 1.62 -4.56 7.64
N LEU A 509 1.23 -5.82 7.90
CA LEU A 509 2.06 -6.97 7.57
C LEU A 509 2.40 -7.01 6.07
N LYS A 510 1.40 -6.86 5.18
CA LYS A 510 1.63 -6.75 3.73
C LYS A 510 2.62 -5.62 3.42
N ARG A 511 2.39 -4.41 3.93
CA ARG A 511 3.25 -3.24 3.69
C ARG A 511 4.70 -3.47 4.14
N LEU A 512 4.90 -4.05 5.33
CA LEU A 512 6.22 -4.39 5.86
C LEU A 512 6.96 -5.38 4.95
N PHE A 513 6.29 -6.45 4.53
CA PHE A 513 6.85 -7.43 3.59
C PHE A 513 7.21 -6.78 2.23
N PHE A 514 6.34 -5.93 1.68
CA PHE A 514 6.62 -5.21 0.42
C PHE A 514 7.80 -4.24 0.55
N LEU A 515 7.97 -3.58 1.69
CA LEU A 515 9.14 -2.74 1.96
C LEU A 515 10.45 -3.56 1.95
N HIS A 516 10.49 -4.63 2.75
CA HIS A 516 11.68 -5.50 2.84
C HIS A 516 12.01 -6.17 1.51
N LEU A 517 11.06 -6.89 0.92
CA LEU A 517 11.24 -7.60 -0.35
C LEU A 517 11.55 -6.63 -1.50
N GLY A 518 10.86 -5.49 -1.57
CA GLY A 518 11.09 -4.47 -2.59
C GLY A 518 12.49 -3.86 -2.52
N ARG A 519 13.03 -3.65 -1.31
CA ARG A 519 14.42 -3.20 -1.11
C ARG A 519 15.43 -4.27 -1.49
N THR A 520 15.23 -5.53 -1.07
CA THR A 520 16.11 -6.65 -1.48
C THR A 520 16.13 -6.81 -3.00
N ASP A 521 15.00 -6.64 -3.66
CA ASP A 521 14.89 -6.80 -5.11
C ASP A 521 15.47 -5.60 -5.88
N ALA A 522 15.27 -4.38 -5.38
CA ALA A 522 15.97 -3.19 -5.87
C ALA A 522 17.50 -3.32 -5.74
N LEU A 523 18.01 -3.86 -4.63
CA LEU A 523 19.43 -4.14 -4.44
C LEU A 523 19.97 -5.12 -5.49
N LYS A 524 19.25 -6.22 -5.76
CA LYS A 524 19.60 -7.20 -6.81
C LYS A 524 19.68 -6.53 -8.19
N ARG A 525 18.66 -5.73 -8.57
CA ARG A 525 18.64 -4.95 -9.82
C ARG A 525 19.86 -4.02 -9.92
N LEU A 526 20.20 -3.32 -8.83
CA LEU A 526 21.30 -2.37 -8.76
C LEU A 526 22.69 -3.02 -8.77
N LEU A 527 22.82 -4.29 -8.37
CA LEU A 527 24.07 -5.06 -8.40
C LEU A 527 24.32 -5.78 -9.73
N LEU A 528 23.26 -6.22 -10.41
CA LEU A 528 23.34 -7.14 -11.56
C LEU A 528 24.17 -6.63 -12.76
N PRO A 529 24.12 -5.35 -13.19
CA PRO A 529 24.97 -4.86 -14.27
C PRO A 529 26.46 -4.74 -13.86
N PRO A 530 27.42 -5.33 -14.58
CA PRO A 530 28.84 -5.15 -14.32
C PRO A 530 29.33 -3.72 -14.71
N PRO A 531 30.57 -3.33 -14.36
CA PRO A 531 31.22 -2.14 -14.90
C PRO A 531 31.29 -2.18 -16.43
N VAL A 532 31.23 -1.01 -17.08
CA VAL A 532 31.18 -0.90 -18.54
C VAL A 532 32.56 -1.26 -19.14
N PRO A 533 32.64 -2.19 -20.10
CA PRO A 533 33.88 -2.53 -20.79
C PRO A 533 34.35 -1.39 -21.71
N HIS A 534 35.65 -1.34 -21.99
CA HIS A 534 36.24 -0.34 -22.89
C HIS A 534 37.04 -1.00 -24.02
N ALA A 535 37.29 -0.24 -25.10
CA ALA A 535 38.12 -0.72 -26.20
C ALA A 535 39.52 -1.15 -25.71
N PRO A 536 40.11 -2.24 -26.24
CA PRO A 536 41.44 -2.69 -25.84
C PRO A 536 42.49 -1.59 -26.03
N THR A 537 43.31 -1.34 -25.00
CA THR A 537 44.33 -0.29 -25.06
C THR A 537 45.62 -0.82 -25.72
N PRO A 538 46.26 -0.06 -26.62
CA PRO A 538 47.56 -0.43 -27.17
C PRO A 538 48.60 -0.56 -26.05
N GLY A 539 49.31 -1.70 -25.97
CA GLY A 539 50.34 -1.95 -24.95
C GLY A 539 50.09 -3.11 -23.98
N PHE A 540 49.11 -3.99 -24.24
CA PHE A 540 48.80 -5.19 -23.42
C PHE A 540 48.33 -4.94 -21.97
N GLU A 541 48.01 -3.71 -21.57
CA GLU A 541 47.58 -3.42 -20.19
C GLU A 541 46.15 -3.89 -19.86
N CYS A 542 45.29 -4.04 -20.86
CA CYS A 542 43.91 -4.48 -20.66
C CYS A 542 43.32 -5.08 -21.95
N ASP A 543 43.13 -6.40 -21.96
CA ASP A 543 42.44 -7.14 -23.02
C ASP A 543 41.03 -7.59 -22.60
N LEU A 544 40.33 -8.30 -23.49
CA LEU A 544 38.98 -8.81 -23.24
C LEU A 544 38.91 -9.84 -22.10
N ASP A 545 40.00 -10.53 -21.78
CA ASP A 545 40.00 -11.57 -20.74
C ASP A 545 40.26 -10.97 -19.35
N VAL A 546 41.08 -9.92 -19.26
CA VAL A 546 41.17 -9.05 -18.08
C VAL A 546 39.82 -8.40 -17.76
N GLN A 547 39.11 -7.90 -18.78
CA GLN A 547 37.76 -7.32 -18.58
C GLN A 547 36.73 -8.36 -18.14
N LYS A 548 36.76 -9.59 -18.69
CA LYS A 548 35.92 -10.70 -18.20
C LYS A 548 36.28 -11.11 -16.76
N ALA A 549 37.56 -11.05 -16.38
CA ALA A 549 37.98 -11.33 -15.01
C ALA A 549 37.43 -10.28 -14.01
N LEU A 550 37.44 -9.00 -14.37
CA LEU A 550 36.79 -7.93 -13.60
C LEU A 550 35.27 -8.17 -13.48
N ALA A 551 34.58 -8.52 -14.57
CA ALA A 551 33.15 -8.81 -14.53
C ALA A 551 32.82 -10.01 -13.60
N ARG A 552 33.69 -11.03 -13.54
CA ARG A 552 33.57 -12.16 -12.60
C ARG A 552 33.83 -11.73 -11.15
N ALA A 553 34.84 -10.89 -10.90
CA ALA A 553 35.13 -10.37 -9.57
C ALA A 553 33.99 -9.48 -9.05
N TRP A 554 33.41 -8.64 -9.90
CA TRP A 554 32.19 -7.88 -9.62
C TRP A 554 31.04 -8.81 -9.23
N ALA A 555 30.75 -9.84 -10.03
CA ALA A 555 29.68 -10.79 -9.75
C ALA A 555 29.89 -11.53 -8.41
N LEU A 556 31.12 -11.90 -8.07
CA LEU A 556 31.46 -12.53 -6.79
C LEU A 556 31.20 -11.59 -5.60
N ALA A 557 31.64 -10.33 -5.69
CA ALA A 557 31.41 -9.35 -4.64
C ALA A 557 29.93 -8.97 -4.49
N CYS A 558 29.19 -8.91 -5.59
CA CYS A 558 27.73 -8.76 -5.56
C CYS A 558 27.03 -9.94 -4.87
N ALA A 559 27.47 -11.17 -5.14
CA ALA A 559 26.96 -12.35 -4.45
C ALA A 559 27.27 -12.29 -2.94
N TYR A 560 28.47 -11.84 -2.55
CA TYR A 560 28.83 -11.65 -1.15
C TYR A 560 27.91 -10.62 -0.47
N VAL A 561 27.71 -9.44 -1.05
CA VAL A 561 26.79 -8.41 -0.52
C VAL A 561 25.35 -8.92 -0.36
N ILE A 562 24.86 -9.74 -1.31
CA ILE A 562 23.52 -10.33 -1.25
C ILE A 562 23.42 -11.38 -0.13
N VAL A 563 24.48 -12.15 0.13
CA VAL A 563 24.53 -13.18 1.17
C VAL A 563 24.71 -12.59 2.58
N ASP A 564 25.53 -11.55 2.73
CA ASP A 564 25.79 -10.89 4.02
C ASP A 564 24.58 -10.05 4.50
N GLY A 565 23.57 -9.85 3.65
CA GLY A 565 22.28 -9.24 3.97
C GLY A 565 22.31 -7.75 4.37
N ARG A 566 23.50 -7.15 4.47
CA ARG A 566 23.73 -5.79 5.00
C ARG A 566 24.18 -4.85 3.88
N PRO A 567 23.26 -4.21 3.14
CA PRO A 567 23.63 -3.30 2.05
C PRO A 567 24.41 -2.06 2.51
N ASP A 568 24.46 -1.74 3.79
CA ASP A 568 25.28 -0.65 4.32
C ASP A 568 26.79 -0.92 4.18
N THR A 569 27.19 -2.18 3.93
CA THR A 569 28.60 -2.57 3.66
C THR A 569 28.99 -2.45 2.19
N LEU A 570 28.09 -2.03 1.29
CA LEU A 570 28.31 -1.90 -0.16
C LEU A 570 29.64 -1.20 -0.50
N THR A 571 29.93 -0.08 0.16
CA THR A 571 31.16 0.69 -0.04
C THR A 571 32.39 -0.10 0.40
N SER A 572 32.37 -0.73 1.58
CA SER A 572 33.48 -1.55 2.08
C SER A 572 33.74 -2.82 1.26
N SER A 573 32.71 -3.42 0.66
CA SER A 573 32.84 -4.64 -0.15
C SER A 573 33.28 -4.37 -1.58
N LEU A 574 32.90 -3.23 -2.17
CA LEU A 574 33.13 -2.94 -3.60
C LEU A 574 34.33 -2.01 -3.87
N VAL A 575 34.67 -1.08 -2.97
CA VAL A 575 35.83 -0.19 -3.15
C VAL A 575 37.17 -0.93 -3.22
N PRO A 576 37.44 -2.00 -2.43
CA PRO A 576 38.69 -2.75 -2.54
C PRO A 576 38.95 -3.40 -3.90
N LEU A 577 37.93 -3.55 -4.76
CA LEU A 577 38.12 -4.08 -6.12
C LEU A 577 38.82 -3.07 -7.04
N SER A 578 38.66 -1.75 -6.83
CA SER A 578 39.26 -0.73 -7.71
C SER A 578 40.77 -0.57 -7.49
N SER A 579 41.26 -0.80 -6.26
CA SER A 579 42.68 -0.69 -5.91
C SER A 579 43.55 -1.78 -6.54
N HIS A 580 42.98 -2.94 -6.86
CA HIS A 580 43.68 -4.06 -7.50
C HIS A 580 43.78 -3.91 -9.03
N LEU A 581 43.08 -2.95 -9.64
CA LEU A 581 43.09 -2.72 -11.08
C LEU A 581 44.29 -1.90 -11.53
N ARG A 582 45.11 -2.45 -12.43
CA ARG A 582 46.25 -1.74 -13.04
C ARG A 582 45.84 -0.78 -14.15
N CYS A 583 44.82 -1.14 -14.94
CA CYS A 583 44.31 -0.28 -16.01
C CYS A 583 43.47 0.88 -15.44
N THR A 584 43.83 2.11 -15.81
CA THR A 584 43.17 3.35 -15.35
C THR A 584 41.73 3.48 -15.84
N LEU A 585 41.42 3.00 -17.05
CA LEU A 585 40.07 3.02 -17.63
C LEU A 585 39.14 2.03 -16.90
N CYS A 586 39.61 0.80 -16.62
CA CYS A 586 38.87 -0.15 -15.79
C CYS A 586 38.62 0.42 -14.39
N ARG A 587 39.60 1.08 -13.77
CA ARG A 587 39.44 1.70 -12.45
C ARG A 587 38.36 2.79 -12.45
N ARG A 588 38.39 3.69 -13.43
CA ARG A 588 37.36 4.74 -13.57
C ARG A 588 35.96 4.14 -13.79
N SER A 589 35.81 3.18 -14.71
CA SER A 589 34.54 2.51 -14.97
C SER A 589 33.99 1.82 -13.71
N MET A 590 34.87 1.22 -12.90
CA MET A 590 34.52 0.63 -11.60
C MET A 590 34.07 1.70 -10.58
N GLU A 591 34.79 2.81 -10.45
CA GLU A 591 34.46 3.91 -9.52
C GLU A 591 33.14 4.61 -9.90
N GLU A 592 32.92 4.88 -11.19
CA GLU A 592 31.66 5.39 -11.73
C GLU A 592 30.51 4.41 -11.47
N ARG A 593 30.74 3.10 -11.65
CA ARG A 593 29.74 2.05 -11.41
C ARG A 593 29.35 1.93 -9.93
N VAL A 594 30.32 2.00 -9.02
CA VAL A 594 30.10 2.00 -7.56
C VAL A 594 29.35 3.27 -7.13
N THR A 595 29.73 4.43 -7.67
CA THR A 595 29.05 5.71 -7.40
C THR A 595 27.58 5.66 -7.86
N ALA A 596 27.33 5.17 -9.08
CA ALA A 596 25.98 4.97 -9.60
C ALA A 596 25.18 3.96 -8.76
N LEU A 597 25.82 2.93 -8.22
CA LEU A 597 25.18 1.96 -7.33
C LEU A 597 24.78 2.59 -6.00
N ILE A 598 25.69 3.32 -5.33
CA ILE A 598 25.44 3.98 -4.05
C ILE A 598 24.30 5.02 -4.19
N ASN A 599 24.34 5.83 -5.24
CA ASN A 599 23.30 6.82 -5.54
C ASN A 599 21.97 6.16 -5.91
N GLY A 600 22.00 5.03 -6.62
CA GLY A 600 20.80 4.24 -6.90
C GLY A 600 20.20 3.63 -5.63
N TRP A 601 21.04 3.16 -4.70
CA TRP A 601 20.62 2.55 -3.45
C TRP A 601 20.02 3.55 -2.46
N SER A 602 20.62 4.74 -2.32
CA SER A 602 20.10 5.81 -1.46
C SER A 602 18.77 6.39 -1.95
N ALA A 603 18.46 6.26 -3.25
CA ALA A 603 17.17 6.63 -3.83
C ALA A 603 16.05 5.59 -3.62
N ILE A 604 16.35 4.38 -3.13
CA ILE A 604 15.32 3.35 -2.89
C ILE A 604 14.54 3.68 -1.61
N LYS A 605 13.21 3.68 -1.72
CA LYS A 605 12.27 3.91 -0.61
C LYS A 605 12.62 3.06 0.62
N CYS A 606 12.71 3.69 1.79
CA CYS A 606 13.05 3.07 3.07
C CYS A 606 11.86 2.98 4.05
N THR A 607 10.67 3.45 3.64
CA THR A 607 9.44 3.43 4.43
C THR A 607 8.32 2.65 3.73
N ILE A 608 7.31 2.21 4.49
CA ILE A 608 6.08 1.59 3.96
C ILE A 608 5.29 2.53 3.04
#